data_AF-W4S9M6-F1
#
_entry.id   AF-W4S9M6-F1
#
_cell.length_a   1.000
_cell.length_b   1.000
_cell.length_c   1.000
_cell.angle_alpha   90.00
_cell.angle_beta   90.00
_cell.angle_gamma   90.00
#
_symmetry.space_group_name_H-M   'P 1'
#
loop_
_entity.id
_entity.type
_entity.pdbx_description
1 polymer ?
#
loop_
_entity_poly.entity_id
_entity_poly.type
_entity_poly.pdbx_seq_one_letter_code
_entity_poly.pdbx_strand_id
1 'polypeptide(L)'
;MSVWAIGDLQGCYDITQRLLEKINFDPAQDTLWFCGDLVNRGGQSLETLRLVHSLRAHSVVVLGNHDLSLLAIGSRSEEEQRKVNPDLLRIVLAEDRDLLLDWLRMQKLAHVDRELGWMMIHAGLAPKWTTQMAEKHAREVEQQLQGGGYRRLLSNMYGDQPGWSPGLSGYDRSRAIINLFTRMRYCTPRGALPPTTRARRYPGAGPVSVVRSAGPGRARSQDRLWALVRTRADHHPGRARHRYRCGMGRQTHRLAAGYRRTARGAGAGNPDHAAAEDRTAQPATAP
;
A
#
# COMPACT_ATOMS: atom_id res chain seq x y z
N MET A 1 12.83 -5.79 -15.71
CA MET A 1 12.24 -5.83 -14.35
C MET A 1 12.32 -4.51 -13.63
N SER A 2 11.15 -3.89 -13.57
CA SER A 2 10.77 -2.75 -12.77
C SER A 2 9.59 -3.18 -11.88
N VAL A 3 9.47 -2.58 -10.70
CA VAL A 3 8.30 -2.75 -9.83
C VAL A 3 7.54 -1.43 -9.75
N TRP A 4 6.24 -1.49 -10.01
CA TRP A 4 5.36 -0.33 -10.08
C TRP A 4 4.34 -0.37 -8.93
N ALA A 5 4.52 0.51 -7.95
CA ALA A 5 3.58 0.66 -6.86
C ALA A 5 2.49 1.67 -7.25
N ILE A 6 1.23 1.19 -7.26
CA ILE A 6 0.03 1.93 -7.65
C ILE A 6 -0.88 2.06 -6.42
N GLY A 7 -1.35 3.27 -6.16
CA GLY A 7 -2.27 3.57 -5.04
C GLY A 7 -3.69 3.08 -5.29
N ASP A 8 -4.64 3.54 -4.47
CA ASP A 8 -6.05 3.15 -4.54
C ASP A 8 -6.62 3.30 -5.96
N LEU A 9 -7.22 2.22 -6.51
CA LEU A 9 -7.85 2.26 -7.84
C LEU A 9 -9.29 2.78 -7.77
N GLN A 10 -9.99 2.49 -6.67
CA GLN A 10 -11.35 2.96 -6.36
C GLN A 10 -12.31 2.83 -7.54
N GLY A 11 -12.34 1.65 -8.18
CA GLY A 11 -13.22 1.36 -9.32
C GLY A 11 -13.00 2.23 -10.56
N CYS A 12 -11.82 2.86 -10.73
CA CYS A 12 -11.50 3.74 -11.87
C CYS A 12 -10.75 2.97 -12.97
N TYR A 13 -11.44 2.03 -13.64
CA TYR A 13 -10.89 1.14 -14.66
C TYR A 13 -10.21 1.90 -15.81
N ASP A 14 -10.88 2.88 -16.42
CA ASP A 14 -10.35 3.71 -17.52
C ASP A 14 -9.00 4.39 -17.17
N ILE A 15 -8.90 4.88 -15.94
CA ILE A 15 -7.70 5.58 -15.44
C ILE A 15 -6.60 4.58 -15.13
N THR A 16 -6.95 3.36 -14.74
CA THR A 16 -6.02 2.26 -14.50
C THR A 16 -5.42 1.76 -15.82
N GLN A 17 -6.23 1.53 -16.86
CA GLN A 17 -5.72 1.16 -18.20
C GLN A 17 -4.74 2.21 -18.74
N ARG A 18 -5.17 3.48 -18.77
CA ARG A 18 -4.31 4.61 -19.23
C ARG A 18 -3.05 4.80 -18.39
N LEU A 19 -3.02 4.31 -17.15
CA LEU A 19 -1.81 4.29 -16.33
C LEU A 19 -0.85 3.16 -16.74
N LEU A 20 -1.37 1.95 -16.98
CA LEU A 20 -0.59 0.80 -17.44
C LEU A 20 -0.01 1.03 -18.84
N GLU A 21 -0.79 1.61 -19.74
CA GLU A 21 -0.32 2.13 -21.04
C GLU A 21 0.81 3.15 -20.86
N LYS A 22 0.61 4.18 -20.02
CA LYS A 22 1.58 5.27 -19.83
C LYS A 22 2.91 4.84 -19.22
N ILE A 23 2.94 3.76 -18.44
CA ILE A 23 4.19 3.19 -17.90
C ILE A 23 4.81 2.14 -18.84
N ASN A 24 4.17 1.83 -19.97
CA ASN A 24 4.51 0.73 -20.88
C ASN A 24 4.65 -0.60 -20.12
N PHE A 25 3.64 -0.97 -19.32
CA PHE A 25 3.68 -2.18 -18.51
C PHE A 25 3.76 -3.45 -19.38
N ASP A 26 4.86 -4.20 -19.23
CA ASP A 26 5.07 -5.50 -19.85
C ASP A 26 5.05 -6.60 -18.76
N PRO A 27 4.04 -7.50 -18.74
CA PRO A 27 3.98 -8.58 -17.75
C PRO A 27 5.12 -9.61 -17.90
N ALA A 28 5.79 -9.71 -19.06
CA ALA A 28 6.96 -10.57 -19.22
C ALA A 28 8.21 -10.02 -18.52
N GLN A 29 8.21 -8.73 -18.15
CA GLN A 29 9.38 -8.06 -17.56
C GLN A 29 9.14 -7.39 -16.22
N ASP A 30 7.96 -6.83 -15.96
CA ASP A 30 7.67 -5.97 -14.81
C ASP A 30 6.65 -6.59 -13.84
N THR A 31 6.49 -5.98 -12.66
CA THR A 31 5.53 -6.45 -11.64
C THR A 31 4.74 -5.28 -11.04
N LEU A 32 3.43 -5.46 -10.87
CA LEU A 32 2.53 -4.44 -10.31
C LEU A 32 2.27 -4.68 -8.83
N TRP A 33 2.31 -3.61 -8.03
CA TRP A 33 1.99 -3.63 -6.60
C TRP A 33 0.78 -2.73 -6.36
N PHE A 34 -0.37 -3.31 -6.04
CA PHE A 34 -1.62 -2.59 -5.81
C PHE A 34 -1.87 -2.39 -4.31
N CYS A 35 -2.03 -1.14 -3.88
CA CYS A 35 -2.16 -0.76 -2.47
C CYS A 35 -3.57 -0.97 -1.86
N GLY A 36 -4.45 -1.72 -2.52
CA GLY A 36 -5.83 -1.96 -2.07
C GLY A 36 -6.79 -0.83 -2.39
N ASP A 37 -8.02 -0.91 -1.86
CA ASP A 37 -9.18 -0.13 -2.32
C ASP A 37 -9.29 -0.21 -3.85
N LEU A 38 -9.37 -1.43 -4.38
CA LEU A 38 -9.52 -1.70 -5.81
C LEU A 38 -10.89 -1.25 -6.32
N VAL A 39 -11.90 -1.30 -5.44
CA VAL A 39 -13.32 -1.10 -5.73
C VAL A 39 -13.90 0.11 -5.00
N ASN A 40 -15.16 0.44 -5.32
CA ASN A 40 -16.01 1.52 -4.79
C ASN A 40 -15.63 2.93 -5.29
N ARG A 41 -16.64 3.80 -5.43
CA ARG A 41 -16.62 5.21 -5.89
C ARG A 41 -16.45 5.46 -7.39
N GLY A 42 -15.66 4.68 -8.12
CA GLY A 42 -15.34 4.94 -9.53
C GLY A 42 -16.42 4.54 -10.54
N GLY A 43 -17.35 3.65 -10.16
CA GLY A 43 -18.45 3.20 -11.04
C GLY A 43 -18.09 2.04 -11.99
N GLN A 44 -16.80 1.70 -12.10
CA GLN A 44 -16.28 0.59 -12.91
C GLN A 44 -15.61 -0.47 -12.01
N SER A 45 -16.17 -0.75 -10.83
CA SER A 45 -15.52 -1.62 -9.83
C SER A 45 -15.42 -3.08 -10.29
N LEU A 46 -16.39 -3.59 -11.04
CA LEU A 46 -16.35 -4.95 -11.61
C LEU A 46 -15.24 -5.07 -12.66
N GLU A 47 -15.13 -4.09 -13.56
CA GLU A 47 -14.09 -4.01 -14.58
C GLU A 47 -12.70 -3.88 -13.95
N THR A 48 -12.57 -3.04 -12.92
CA THR A 48 -11.32 -2.85 -12.17
C THR A 48 -10.90 -4.15 -11.46
N LEU A 49 -11.86 -4.85 -10.82
CA LEU A 49 -11.57 -6.12 -10.14
C LEU A 49 -11.19 -7.22 -11.13
N ARG A 50 -11.88 -7.31 -12.28
CA ARG A 50 -11.54 -8.23 -13.39
C ARG A 50 -10.15 -7.94 -13.99
N LEU A 51 -9.77 -6.66 -14.11
CA LEU A 51 -8.44 -6.25 -14.59
C LEU A 51 -7.31 -6.65 -13.63
N VAL A 52 -7.46 -6.37 -12.33
CA VAL A 52 -6.45 -6.80 -11.35
C VAL A 52 -6.41 -8.33 -11.24
N HIS A 53 -7.57 -9.00 -11.34
CA HIS A 53 -7.63 -10.45 -11.40
C HIS A 53 -6.94 -11.02 -12.66
N SER A 54 -7.11 -10.45 -13.86
CA SER A 54 -6.42 -10.95 -15.05
C SER A 54 -4.89 -10.83 -14.91
N LEU A 55 -4.42 -9.76 -14.26
CA LEU A 55 -3.01 -9.49 -13.97
C LEU A 55 -2.45 -10.23 -12.73
N ARG A 56 -3.21 -11.12 -12.09
CA ARG A 56 -2.86 -11.79 -10.82
C ARG A 56 -1.55 -12.58 -10.80
N ALA A 57 -1.05 -13.04 -11.96
CA ALA A 57 0.23 -13.75 -12.06
C ALA A 57 1.45 -12.81 -12.02
N HIS A 58 1.26 -11.52 -12.35
CA HIS A 58 2.31 -10.50 -12.47
C HIS A 58 2.08 -9.33 -11.51
N SER A 59 1.30 -9.56 -10.45
CA SER A 59 0.96 -8.52 -9.48
C SER A 59 0.82 -9.02 -8.05
N VAL A 60 0.97 -8.11 -7.09
CA VAL A 60 0.70 -8.34 -5.67
C VAL A 60 -0.28 -7.30 -5.18
N VAL A 61 -1.33 -7.76 -4.49
CA VAL A 61 -2.36 -6.91 -3.88
C VAL A 61 -2.21 -6.95 -2.36
N VAL A 62 -2.39 -5.79 -1.72
CA VAL A 62 -2.81 -5.73 -0.30
C VAL A 62 -4.26 -5.24 -0.20
N LEU A 63 -5.00 -5.73 0.79
CA LEU A 63 -6.42 -5.42 0.98
C LEU A 63 -6.62 -4.05 1.65
N GLY A 64 -7.45 -3.22 1.03
CA GLY A 64 -7.95 -1.96 1.58
C GLY A 64 -9.28 -2.10 2.32
N ASN A 65 -9.79 -0.97 2.84
CA ASN A 65 -11.04 -0.95 3.61
C ASN A 65 -12.31 -1.20 2.77
N HIS A 66 -12.31 -0.92 1.46
CA HIS A 66 -13.43 -1.21 0.57
C HIS A 66 -13.41 -2.65 0.05
N ASP A 67 -12.21 -3.21 -0.16
CA ASP A 67 -12.05 -4.61 -0.59
C ASP A 67 -12.62 -5.56 0.47
N LEU A 68 -12.21 -5.37 1.74
CA LEU A 68 -12.80 -6.09 2.88
C LEU A 68 -14.31 -5.84 3.00
N SER A 69 -14.78 -4.63 2.73
CA SER A 69 -16.21 -4.30 2.78
C SER A 69 -17.00 -5.00 1.68
N LEU A 70 -16.42 -5.19 0.48
CA LEU A 70 -17.01 -5.97 -0.60
C LEU A 70 -17.08 -7.46 -0.23
N LEU A 71 -16.00 -8.04 0.31
CA LEU A 71 -16.01 -9.43 0.80
C LEU A 71 -17.11 -9.65 1.86
N ALA A 72 -17.28 -8.69 2.77
CA ALA A 72 -18.32 -8.70 3.78
C ALA A 72 -19.74 -8.43 3.24
N ILE A 73 -19.89 -7.84 2.05
CA ILE A 73 -21.16 -7.72 1.34
C ILE A 73 -21.49 -9.05 0.64
N GLY A 74 -20.54 -9.64 -0.10
CA GLY A 74 -20.72 -10.93 -0.78
C GLY A 74 -20.96 -12.12 0.17
N SER A 75 -20.75 -11.93 1.47
CA SER A 75 -21.00 -12.93 2.53
C SER A 75 -22.38 -12.79 3.23
N ARG A 76 -23.23 -11.84 2.82
CA ARG A 76 -24.58 -11.59 3.38
C ARG A 76 -25.66 -12.37 2.64
N SER A 77 -26.90 -12.29 3.10
CA SER A 77 -28.06 -12.76 2.32
C SER A 77 -28.21 -11.99 1.00
N GLU A 78 -28.89 -12.59 0.00
CA GLU A 78 -29.20 -11.89 -1.26
C GLU A 78 -30.03 -10.63 -1.05
N GLU A 79 -30.96 -10.63 -0.09
CA GLU A 79 -31.81 -9.49 0.21
C GLU A 79 -30.99 -8.30 0.75
N GLU A 80 -29.97 -8.56 1.55
CA GLU A 80 -29.00 -7.54 1.98
C GLU A 80 -28.06 -7.12 0.86
N GLN A 81 -27.62 -8.05 0.00
CA GLN A 81 -26.79 -7.74 -1.16
C GLN A 81 -27.52 -6.77 -2.11
N ARG A 82 -28.83 -6.96 -2.35
CA ARG A 82 -29.68 -6.06 -3.17
C ARG A 82 -29.83 -4.64 -2.60
N LYS A 83 -29.43 -4.39 -1.35
CA LYS A 83 -29.49 -3.08 -0.66
C LYS A 83 -28.18 -2.29 -0.70
N VAL A 84 -27.14 -2.78 -1.39
CA VAL A 84 -25.85 -2.06 -1.51
C VAL A 84 -25.83 -1.08 -2.68
N ASN A 85 -24.78 -0.27 -2.80
CA ASN A 85 -24.66 0.68 -3.90
C ASN A 85 -24.55 -0.04 -5.27
N PRO A 86 -25.01 0.56 -6.38
CA PRO A 86 -25.04 -0.11 -7.68
C PRO A 86 -23.68 -0.61 -8.19
N ASP A 87 -22.59 0.09 -7.92
CA ASP A 87 -21.23 -0.26 -8.37
C ASP A 87 -20.73 -1.57 -7.73
N LEU A 88 -21.00 -1.76 -6.43
CA LEU A 88 -20.72 -3.03 -5.74
C LEU A 88 -21.78 -4.11 -6.00
N LEU A 89 -23.04 -3.72 -6.25
CA LEU A 89 -24.12 -4.64 -6.61
C LEU A 89 -23.80 -5.38 -7.92
N ARG A 90 -23.21 -4.70 -8.91
CA ARG A 90 -22.72 -5.30 -10.16
C ARG A 90 -21.74 -6.46 -9.92
N ILE A 91 -20.92 -6.41 -8.87
CA ILE A 91 -19.96 -7.48 -8.56
C ILE A 91 -20.67 -8.70 -7.97
N VAL A 92 -21.57 -8.50 -7.00
CA VAL A 92 -22.28 -9.61 -6.36
C VAL A 92 -23.42 -10.20 -7.20
N LEU A 93 -23.77 -9.57 -8.33
CA LEU A 93 -24.66 -10.12 -9.35
C LEU A 93 -23.91 -10.57 -10.63
N ALA A 94 -22.58 -10.51 -10.67
CA ALA A 94 -21.80 -11.01 -11.80
C ALA A 94 -21.76 -12.54 -11.83
N GLU A 95 -21.66 -13.14 -13.01
CA GLU A 95 -21.52 -14.61 -13.17
C GLU A 95 -20.21 -15.14 -12.57
N ASP A 96 -19.12 -14.38 -12.70
CA ASP A 96 -17.80 -14.67 -12.12
C ASP A 96 -17.64 -14.18 -10.67
N ARG A 97 -18.75 -13.85 -9.98
CA ARG A 97 -18.75 -13.27 -8.62
C ARG A 97 -17.86 -14.02 -7.64
N ASP A 98 -18.01 -15.35 -7.55
CA ASP A 98 -17.38 -16.12 -6.49
C ASP A 98 -15.90 -16.38 -6.81
N LEU A 99 -15.56 -16.53 -8.09
CA LEU A 99 -14.16 -16.55 -8.56
C LEU A 99 -13.42 -15.25 -8.21
N LEU A 100 -14.04 -14.09 -8.44
CA LEU A 100 -13.45 -12.79 -8.09
C LEU A 100 -13.36 -12.57 -6.58
N LEU A 101 -14.42 -12.93 -5.83
CA LEU A 101 -14.49 -12.74 -4.39
C LEU A 101 -13.58 -13.71 -3.61
N ASP A 102 -13.48 -14.98 -4.01
CA ASP A 102 -12.55 -15.92 -3.39
C ASP A 102 -11.09 -15.56 -3.72
N TRP A 103 -10.77 -15.17 -4.97
CA TRP A 103 -9.43 -14.66 -5.26
C TRP A 103 -9.10 -13.41 -4.41
N LEU A 104 -10.04 -12.47 -4.27
CA LEU A 104 -9.84 -11.26 -3.46
C LEU A 104 -9.65 -11.61 -1.97
N ARG A 105 -10.39 -12.60 -1.46
CA ARG A 105 -10.27 -13.14 -0.10
C ARG A 105 -8.90 -13.77 0.20
N MET A 106 -8.19 -14.26 -0.82
CA MET A 106 -6.84 -14.81 -0.67
C MET A 106 -5.72 -13.75 -0.62
N GLN A 107 -6.01 -12.46 -0.86
CA GLN A 107 -4.98 -11.41 -0.90
C GLN A 107 -4.44 -11.03 0.49
N LYS A 108 -3.29 -10.37 0.50
CA LYS A 108 -2.52 -10.03 1.73
C LYS A 108 -3.11 -8.81 2.44
N LEU A 109 -2.80 -8.64 3.72
CA LEU A 109 -2.91 -7.35 4.43
C LEU A 109 -1.56 -6.61 4.48
N ALA A 110 -0.45 -7.34 4.42
CA ALA A 110 0.88 -6.76 4.25
C ALA A 110 1.73 -7.59 3.29
N HIS A 111 2.39 -6.95 2.33
CA HIS A 111 3.44 -7.56 1.53
C HIS A 111 4.80 -7.02 1.97
N VAL A 112 5.75 -7.93 2.24
CA VAL A 112 7.16 -7.60 2.44
C VAL A 112 7.97 -8.16 1.28
N ASP A 113 8.83 -7.33 0.71
CA ASP A 113 9.89 -7.73 -0.20
C ASP A 113 11.24 -7.45 0.50
N ARG A 114 12.05 -8.49 0.65
CA ARG A 114 13.33 -8.42 1.39
C ARG A 114 14.52 -8.05 0.48
N GLU A 115 14.40 -8.23 -0.83
CA GLU A 115 15.47 -7.92 -1.80
C GLU A 115 15.45 -6.44 -2.19
N LEU A 116 14.27 -5.93 -2.52
CA LEU A 116 14.02 -4.49 -2.68
C LEU A 116 14.04 -3.80 -1.30
N GLY A 117 13.69 -4.55 -0.26
CA GLY A 117 13.67 -4.12 1.14
C GLY A 117 12.46 -3.26 1.50
N TRP A 118 11.31 -3.42 0.85
CA TRP A 118 10.09 -2.61 1.05
C TRP A 118 8.98 -3.38 1.78
N MET A 119 8.04 -2.63 2.35
CA MET A 119 6.76 -3.16 2.85
C MET A 119 5.61 -2.35 2.23
N MET A 120 4.63 -3.05 1.66
CA MET A 120 3.37 -2.48 1.20
C MET A 120 2.24 -2.87 2.16
N ILE A 121 1.46 -1.87 2.54
CA ILE A 121 0.27 -1.91 3.41
C ILE A 121 -0.66 -0.78 2.96
N HIS A 122 -1.97 -0.93 3.10
CA HIS A 122 -2.94 0.06 2.59
C HIS A 122 -2.89 1.40 3.35
N ALA A 123 -2.97 1.38 4.69
CA ALA A 123 -3.13 2.59 5.50
C ALA A 123 -1.86 3.02 6.26
N GLY A 124 -1.35 2.20 7.20
CA GLY A 124 -0.17 2.61 7.97
C GLY A 124 0.30 1.58 9.01
N LEU A 125 1.58 1.67 9.37
CA LEU A 125 2.17 0.84 10.43
C LEU A 125 1.86 1.44 11.80
N ALA A 126 1.42 0.63 12.75
CA ALA A 126 1.24 1.09 14.12
C ALA A 126 2.60 1.46 14.76
N PRO A 127 2.76 2.63 15.40
CA PRO A 127 4.06 3.07 15.94
C PRO A 127 4.72 2.17 17.01
N LYS A 128 4.01 1.13 17.48
CA LYS A 128 4.51 0.12 18.42
C LYS A 128 4.85 -1.23 17.75
N TRP A 129 4.76 -1.34 16.43
CA TRP A 129 5.06 -2.55 15.66
C TRP A 129 6.39 -2.40 14.92
N THR A 130 7.21 -3.46 14.93
CA THR A 130 8.25 -3.63 13.92
C THR A 130 7.65 -4.21 12.63
N THR A 131 8.41 -4.26 11.53
CA THR A 131 7.95 -4.91 10.30
C THR A 131 7.68 -6.41 10.50
N GLN A 132 8.44 -7.10 11.35
CA GLN A 132 8.19 -8.51 11.69
C GLN A 132 6.91 -8.69 12.51
N MET A 133 6.60 -7.76 13.42
CA MET A 133 5.33 -7.77 14.16
C MET A 133 4.14 -7.56 13.21
N ALA A 134 4.24 -6.60 12.28
CA ALA A 134 3.20 -6.38 11.28
C ALA A 134 3.03 -7.58 10.35
N GLU A 135 4.11 -8.18 9.83
CA GLU A 135 4.00 -9.40 9.02
C GLU A 135 3.33 -10.55 9.79
N LYS A 136 3.60 -10.68 11.10
CA LYS A 136 2.90 -11.65 11.96
C LYS A 136 1.41 -11.32 12.12
N HIS A 137 1.05 -10.06 12.40
CA HIS A 137 -0.35 -9.65 12.58
C HIS A 137 -1.16 -9.67 11.28
N ALA A 138 -0.54 -9.38 10.13
CA ALA A 138 -1.15 -9.55 8.82
C ALA A 138 -1.51 -11.03 8.59
N ARG A 139 -0.53 -11.93 8.72
CA ARG A 139 -0.73 -13.40 8.60
C ARG A 139 -1.80 -13.93 9.57
N GLU A 140 -1.86 -13.40 10.78
CA GLU A 140 -2.85 -13.75 11.82
C GLU A 140 -4.31 -13.55 11.35
N VAL A 141 -4.55 -12.52 10.52
CA VAL A 141 -5.87 -12.19 9.96
C VAL A 141 -6.05 -12.75 8.56
N GLU A 142 -5.00 -12.80 7.73
CA GLU A 142 -5.00 -13.48 6.43
C GLU A 142 -5.43 -14.94 6.58
N GLN A 143 -4.92 -15.68 7.56
CA GLN A 143 -5.35 -17.06 7.84
C GLN A 143 -6.84 -17.17 8.19
N GLN A 144 -7.41 -16.19 8.89
CA GLN A 144 -8.84 -16.14 9.21
C GLN A 144 -9.70 -15.79 7.99
N LEU A 145 -9.20 -14.99 7.05
CA LEU A 145 -9.86 -14.68 5.77
C LEU A 145 -9.79 -15.87 4.80
N GLN A 146 -8.65 -16.58 4.76
CA GLN A 146 -8.37 -17.68 3.85
C GLN A 146 -9.05 -18.99 4.30
N GLY A 147 -9.22 -19.21 5.61
CA GLY A 147 -9.94 -20.38 6.16
C GLY A 147 -11.47 -20.26 6.14
N GLY A 148 -12.17 -21.39 6.35
CA GLY A 148 -13.64 -21.46 6.28
C GLY A 148 -14.40 -20.61 7.31
N GLY A 149 -13.73 -20.09 8.35
CA GLY A 149 -14.32 -19.18 9.35
C GLY A 149 -14.55 -17.75 8.87
N TYR A 150 -14.08 -17.38 7.67
CA TYR A 150 -13.97 -16.00 7.19
C TYR A 150 -15.25 -15.15 7.33
N ARG A 151 -16.44 -15.73 7.10
CA ARG A 151 -17.73 -15.02 7.22
C ARG A 151 -17.96 -14.45 8.62
N ARG A 152 -17.48 -15.14 9.68
CA ARG A 152 -17.56 -14.66 11.08
C ARG A 152 -16.56 -13.53 11.36
N LEU A 153 -15.39 -13.53 10.71
CA LEU A 153 -14.47 -12.38 10.78
C LEU A 153 -15.07 -11.17 10.07
N LEU A 154 -15.63 -11.36 8.88
CA LEU A 154 -16.21 -10.29 8.06
C LEU A 154 -17.45 -9.64 8.70
N SER A 155 -18.25 -10.37 9.47
CA SER A 155 -19.34 -9.77 10.27
C SER A 155 -18.81 -8.98 11.48
N ASN A 156 -17.71 -9.42 12.10
CA ASN A 156 -17.16 -8.81 13.31
C ASN A 156 -16.11 -7.69 13.09
N MET A 157 -15.60 -7.48 11.87
CA MET A 157 -14.57 -6.47 11.56
C MET A 157 -15.08 -5.01 11.46
N TYR A 158 -16.38 -4.79 11.67
CA TYR A 158 -16.96 -3.44 11.71
C TYR A 158 -16.83 -2.84 13.11
N GLY A 159 -16.69 -1.50 13.16
CA GLY A 159 -16.46 -0.74 14.40
C GLY A 159 -15.03 -0.18 14.50
N ASP A 160 -14.90 0.95 15.20
CA ASP A 160 -13.65 1.65 15.45
C ASP A 160 -12.95 1.22 16.77
N GLN A 161 -13.57 0.32 17.54
CA GLN A 161 -13.14 -0.13 18.87
C GLN A 161 -13.14 -1.67 18.98
N PRO A 162 -12.28 -2.28 19.82
CA PRO A 162 -11.30 -1.63 20.69
C PRO A 162 -10.07 -1.10 19.93
N GLY A 163 -9.42 -0.08 20.49
CA GLY A 163 -8.08 0.33 20.08
C GLY A 163 -7.05 -0.77 20.38
N TRP A 164 -6.03 -0.91 19.52
CA TRP A 164 -5.04 -1.99 19.63
C TRP A 164 -4.31 -2.04 20.97
N SER A 165 -4.34 -3.21 21.62
CA SER A 165 -3.43 -3.58 22.70
C SER A 165 -2.94 -5.03 22.52
N PRO A 166 -1.75 -5.41 23.06
CA PRO A 166 -1.22 -6.76 22.88
C PRO A 166 -2.10 -7.88 23.46
N GLY A 167 -2.86 -7.57 24.52
CA GLY A 167 -3.74 -8.50 25.23
C GLY A 167 -5.13 -8.68 24.62
N LEU A 168 -5.45 -8.01 23.50
CA LEU A 168 -6.66 -8.32 22.74
C LEU A 168 -6.60 -9.76 22.22
N SER A 169 -7.74 -10.44 22.23
CA SER A 169 -7.97 -11.78 21.68
C SER A 169 -9.20 -11.79 20.76
N GLY A 170 -9.46 -12.92 20.10
CA GLY A 170 -10.66 -13.13 19.27
C GLY A 170 -10.87 -12.09 18.17
N TYR A 171 -12.13 -11.84 17.80
CA TYR A 171 -12.46 -10.91 16.72
C TYR A 171 -12.16 -9.43 17.06
N ASP A 172 -12.11 -9.06 18.33
CA ASP A 172 -11.73 -7.70 18.75
C ASP A 172 -10.26 -7.42 18.40
N ARG A 173 -9.39 -8.41 18.56
CA ARG A 173 -8.00 -8.38 18.09
C ARG A 173 -7.93 -8.27 16.57
N SER A 174 -8.65 -9.13 15.84
CA SER A 174 -8.66 -9.11 14.37
C SER A 174 -9.20 -7.77 13.83
N ARG A 175 -10.27 -7.22 14.43
CA ARG A 175 -10.83 -5.89 14.12
C ARG A 175 -9.81 -4.79 14.36
N ALA A 176 -9.11 -4.81 15.50
CA ALA A 176 -8.05 -3.85 15.79
C ALA A 176 -6.92 -3.92 14.74
N ILE A 177 -6.45 -5.13 14.39
CA ILE A 177 -5.43 -5.34 13.35
C ILE A 177 -5.90 -4.81 11.98
N ILE A 178 -7.12 -5.15 11.55
CA ILE A 178 -7.74 -4.65 10.31
C ILE A 178 -7.82 -3.11 10.32
N ASN A 179 -8.24 -2.51 11.44
CA ASN A 179 -8.35 -1.07 11.60
C ASN A 179 -7.00 -0.36 11.44
N LEU A 180 -5.90 -0.97 11.90
CA LEU A 180 -4.54 -0.45 11.69
C LEU A 180 -4.14 -0.55 10.21
N PHE A 181 -4.20 -1.74 9.61
CA PHE A 181 -3.76 -1.95 8.23
C PHE A 181 -4.59 -1.22 7.18
N THR A 182 -5.90 -1.05 7.42
CA THR A 182 -6.84 -0.60 6.37
C THR A 182 -7.53 0.74 6.63
N ARG A 183 -7.47 1.32 7.85
CA ARG A 183 -8.23 2.54 8.18
C ARG A 183 -7.43 3.65 8.87
N MET A 184 -6.18 3.41 9.29
CA MET A 184 -5.34 4.38 9.99
C MET A 184 -5.07 5.65 9.17
N ARG A 185 -5.12 6.83 9.81
CA ARG A 185 -4.88 8.14 9.15
C ARG A 185 -3.93 9.05 9.93
N TYR A 186 -4.02 9.02 11.26
CA TYR A 186 -3.30 9.90 12.16
C TYR A 186 -2.76 9.10 13.35
N CYS A 187 -1.62 9.51 13.88
CA CYS A 187 -1.14 9.11 15.19
C CYS A 187 -0.59 10.33 15.95
N THR A 188 -0.69 10.33 17.27
CA THR A 188 -0.05 11.37 18.09
C THR A 188 1.48 11.22 18.04
N PRO A 189 2.26 12.26 18.39
CA PRO A 189 3.72 12.18 18.41
C PRO A 189 4.27 11.16 19.43
N ARG A 190 3.44 10.73 20.39
CA ARG A 190 3.74 9.63 21.34
C ARG A 190 3.28 8.25 20.84
N GLY A 191 2.91 8.13 19.55
CA GLY A 191 2.49 6.88 18.93
C GLY A 191 1.13 6.36 19.36
N ALA A 192 0.29 7.20 20.00
CA ALA A 192 -1.09 6.82 20.32
C ALA A 192 -2.00 7.03 19.10
N LEU A 193 -3.01 6.18 18.97
CA LEU A 193 -4.00 6.26 17.90
C LEU A 193 -5.19 7.11 18.35
N PRO A 194 -5.88 7.83 17.45
CA PRO A 194 -7.15 8.46 17.76
C PRO A 194 -8.21 7.41 18.15
N PRO A 195 -9.21 7.76 18.98
CA PRO A 195 -10.27 6.84 19.42
C PRO A 195 -11.22 6.40 18.30
N THR A 196 -11.10 6.97 17.09
CA THR A 196 -11.65 6.43 15.85
C THR A 196 -10.62 6.54 14.73
N THR A 197 -10.48 5.50 13.90
CA THR A 197 -9.62 5.52 12.71
C THR A 197 -10.09 6.56 11.69
N ARG A 198 -11.40 6.85 11.71
CA ARG A 198 -12.09 7.81 10.83
C ARG A 198 -11.88 9.28 11.21
N ALA A 199 -11.16 9.59 12.29
CA ALA A 199 -10.92 10.97 12.74
C ALA A 199 -10.33 11.84 11.61
N ARG A 200 -11.00 12.94 11.24
CA ARG A 200 -10.58 13.85 10.16
C ARG A 200 -9.50 14.86 10.56
N ARG A 201 -9.29 15.01 11.87
CA ARG A 201 -8.25 15.80 12.55
C ARG A 201 -8.14 15.24 13.98
N TYR A 202 -6.95 15.29 14.56
CA TYR A 202 -6.75 15.07 15.99
C TYR A 202 -5.68 16.06 16.50
N PRO A 203 -5.89 16.80 17.60
CA PRO A 203 -4.95 17.83 18.06
C PRO A 203 -3.54 17.27 18.28
N GLY A 204 -2.53 17.94 17.71
CA GLY A 204 -1.12 17.52 17.79
C GLY A 204 -0.74 16.28 16.97
N ALA A 205 -1.68 15.57 16.34
CA ALA A 205 -1.36 14.41 15.50
C ALA A 205 -0.94 14.82 14.08
N GLY A 206 0.16 14.23 13.61
CA GLY A 206 0.57 14.32 12.21
C GLY A 206 -0.12 13.25 11.34
N PRO A 207 -0.15 13.43 10.00
CA PRO A 207 -0.51 12.35 9.09
C PRO A 207 0.50 11.20 9.23
N VAL A 208 0.02 9.96 9.28
CA VAL A 208 0.89 8.78 9.37
C VAL A 208 1.74 8.68 8.12
N SER A 209 3.06 8.80 8.28
CA SER A 209 3.98 9.01 7.16
C SER A 209 5.06 7.92 7.08
N VAL A 210 4.80 6.89 6.25
CA VAL A 210 5.78 6.28 5.31
C VAL A 210 6.79 5.29 6.01
N VAL A 211 6.66 3.93 5.84
CA VAL A 211 7.42 2.77 6.48
C VAL A 211 7.45 1.41 5.70
N ARG A 212 8.49 0.63 5.28
CA ARG A 212 9.99 0.39 5.21
C ARG A 212 10.89 0.08 6.44
N SER A 213 12.09 -0.50 6.20
CA SER A 213 13.00 -1.08 7.23
C SER A 213 14.52 -0.85 7.07
N ALA A 214 15.23 -0.86 8.21
CA ALA A 214 16.65 -1.17 8.37
C ALA A 214 16.89 -2.02 9.65
N GLY A 215 17.33 -3.28 9.50
CA GLY A 215 17.86 -4.13 10.58
C GLY A 215 16.89 -4.57 11.72
N PRO A 216 17.39 -5.38 12.67
CA PRO A 216 16.66 -5.77 13.88
C PRO A 216 16.80 -4.71 14.99
N GLY A 217 16.07 -3.61 14.86
CA GLY A 217 16.05 -2.51 15.83
C GLY A 217 14.63 -2.09 16.25
N ARG A 218 14.49 -1.48 17.43
CA ARG A 218 13.27 -0.73 17.77
C ARG A 218 13.27 0.56 16.97
N ALA A 219 12.22 0.81 16.18
CA ALA A 219 12.11 2.02 15.38
C ALA A 219 12.22 3.28 16.26
N ARG A 220 13.25 4.09 16.02
CA ARG A 220 13.43 5.41 16.62
C ARG A 220 12.69 6.45 15.78
N SER A 221 12.39 7.60 16.38
CA SER A 221 11.63 8.70 15.75
C SER A 221 12.34 9.43 14.60
N GLN A 222 13.43 8.89 14.07
CA GLN A 222 14.21 9.43 12.97
C GLN A 222 14.62 8.39 11.92
N ASP A 223 14.45 7.09 12.21
CA ASP A 223 14.70 6.06 11.21
C ASP A 223 13.77 6.35 10.04
N ARG A 224 14.30 6.43 8.82
CA ARG A 224 13.51 6.75 7.62
C ARG A 224 13.11 5.49 6.87
N LEU A 225 11.88 5.56 6.43
CA LEU A 225 10.89 4.50 6.43
C LEU A 225 10.01 4.83 5.20
N TRP A 226 9.44 3.86 4.48
CA TRP A 226 8.67 4.05 3.23
C TRP A 226 7.48 3.09 2.98
N ALA A 227 6.25 3.62 3.04
CA ALA A 227 4.95 3.01 2.74
C ALA A 227 4.21 3.94 1.77
N LEU A 228 3.37 3.43 0.87
CA LEU A 228 2.87 4.21 -0.26
C LEU A 228 1.70 5.18 0.04
N VAL A 229 1.76 5.91 1.15
CA VAL A 229 0.82 7.00 1.46
C VAL A 229 1.29 8.29 0.79
N ARG A 230 0.44 8.85 -0.07
CA ARG A 230 0.77 10.02 -0.91
C ARG A 230 0.70 11.35 -0.12
N THR A 231 1.78 12.12 -0.15
CA THR A 231 1.77 13.57 0.13
C THR A 231 1.84 14.38 -1.18
N ARG A 232 1.46 15.66 -1.13
CA ARG A 232 1.68 16.59 -2.25
C ARG A 232 3.16 16.99 -2.32
N ALA A 233 3.63 17.29 -3.51
CA ALA A 233 4.88 18.03 -3.68
C ALA A 233 4.60 19.52 -3.50
N ASP A 234 5.24 20.14 -2.51
CA ASP A 234 5.51 21.57 -2.53
C ASP A 234 6.92 21.75 -3.11
N HIS A 235 7.02 22.42 -4.26
CA HIS A 235 8.26 23.12 -4.63
C HIS A 235 8.21 24.50 -4.01
N HIS A 236 9.31 24.93 -3.39
CA HIS A 236 9.54 26.33 -3.08
C HIS A 236 10.19 27.02 -4.30
N PRO A 237 9.47 27.92 -4.98
CA PRO A 237 9.97 29.25 -5.28
C PRO A 237 9.71 30.18 -4.09
N GLY A 238 10.44 31.29 -4.01
CA GLY A 238 10.36 32.21 -2.87
C GLY A 238 9.03 32.97 -2.78
N ARG A 239 8.56 33.17 -1.53
CA ARG A 239 7.59 34.20 -1.08
C ARG A 239 6.27 34.34 -1.86
N ALA A 240 5.21 33.71 -1.34
CA ALA A 240 3.87 34.30 -1.36
C ALA A 240 3.08 33.96 -0.09
N ARG A 241 2.39 34.96 0.49
CA ARG A 241 1.28 34.70 1.43
C ARG A 241 0.03 34.39 0.60
N HIS A 242 -0.83 33.47 1.02
CA HIS A 242 -2.30 33.62 1.03
C HIS A 242 -2.99 32.39 1.67
N ARG A 243 -4.13 32.61 2.33
CA ARG A 243 -4.99 31.52 2.84
C ARG A 243 -5.78 30.90 1.69
N TYR A 244 -5.77 29.57 1.53
CA TYR A 244 -6.81 28.88 0.75
C TYR A 244 -7.38 27.64 1.42
N ARG A 245 -8.70 27.48 1.26
CA ARG A 245 -9.57 26.46 1.84
C ARG A 245 -10.38 25.86 0.70
N CYS A 246 -10.30 24.55 0.49
CA CYS A 246 -11.12 23.81 -0.46
C CYS A 246 -11.29 22.37 0.08
N GLY A 247 -12.40 21.65 -0.10
CA GLY A 247 -13.53 21.88 -0.99
C GLY A 247 -13.60 20.75 -2.04
N MET A 248 -14.81 20.31 -2.42
CA MET A 248 -14.94 19.25 -3.43
C MET A 248 -14.63 19.79 -4.84
N GLY A 249 -13.84 19.08 -5.63
CA GLY A 249 -13.64 19.42 -7.04
C GLY A 249 -12.53 18.64 -7.75
N ARG A 250 -12.91 18.01 -8.88
CA ARG A 250 -12.13 17.70 -10.10
C ARG A 250 -10.69 17.12 -9.96
N GLN A 251 -10.60 15.81 -10.21
CA GLN A 251 -9.69 15.10 -11.13
C GLN A 251 -8.14 15.25 -11.13
N THR A 252 -7.52 14.07 -11.32
CA THR A 252 -6.29 13.72 -12.06
C THR A 252 -4.85 14.09 -11.61
N HIS A 253 -3.95 13.19 -12.05
CA HIS A 253 -2.48 13.22 -12.14
C HIS A 253 -1.63 12.72 -10.94
N ARG A 254 -0.58 11.96 -11.32
CA ARG A 254 0.39 11.18 -10.54
C ARG A 254 -0.22 10.06 -9.67
N LEU A 255 -0.19 8.82 -10.17
CA LEU A 255 -0.77 7.61 -9.55
C LEU A 255 0.17 6.39 -9.46
N ALA A 256 1.39 6.45 -10.02
CA ALA A 256 2.38 5.37 -9.93
C ALA A 256 3.73 5.89 -9.44
N ALA A 257 4.43 5.06 -8.66
CA ALA A 257 5.85 5.17 -8.38
C ALA A 257 6.55 3.93 -8.93
N GLY A 258 7.43 4.12 -9.92
CA GLY A 258 8.22 3.04 -10.52
C GLY A 258 9.65 3.01 -9.99
N TYR A 259 10.11 1.82 -9.58
CA TYR A 259 11.53 1.56 -9.35
C TYR A 259 12.06 0.64 -10.45
N ARG A 260 13.00 1.15 -11.25
CA ARG A 260 13.75 0.37 -12.25
C ARG A 260 15.11 0.00 -11.66
N ARG A 261 15.40 -1.30 -11.53
CA ARG A 261 16.72 -1.81 -11.10
C ARG A 261 17.69 -1.67 -12.27
N THR A 262 18.69 -0.79 -12.16
CA THR A 262 19.87 -0.85 -13.05
C THR A 262 20.78 -1.98 -12.57
N ALA A 263 21.09 -2.92 -13.45
CA ALA A 263 22.06 -3.96 -13.16
C ALA A 263 23.47 -3.36 -13.23
N ARG A 264 24.07 -3.02 -12.08
CA ARG A 264 25.53 -2.85 -12.01
C ARG A 264 26.15 -4.24 -12.05
N GLY A 265 26.84 -4.55 -13.15
CA GLY A 265 27.63 -5.76 -13.30
C GLY A 265 28.84 -5.78 -12.33
N ALA A 266 29.47 -6.94 -12.22
CA ALA A 266 30.65 -7.11 -11.37
C ALA A 266 31.92 -6.57 -12.03
N GLY A 267 32.85 -6.07 -11.19
CA GLY A 267 34.28 -5.97 -11.49
C GLY A 267 34.75 -4.78 -12.35
N ALA A 268 35.37 -3.80 -11.70
CA ALA A 268 36.66 -3.20 -12.10
C ALA A 268 37.11 -2.11 -11.10
N GLY A 269 38.41 -2.04 -10.83
CA GLY A 269 39.15 -0.82 -10.45
C GLY A 269 38.74 -0.05 -9.19
N ASN A 270 39.58 -0.12 -8.14
CA ASN A 270 39.71 0.95 -7.15
C ASN A 270 41.02 1.72 -7.40
N PRO A 271 40.97 3.00 -7.80
CA PRO A 271 42.16 3.84 -7.91
C PRO A 271 41.99 5.17 -7.16
N ASP A 272 42.24 5.18 -5.85
CA ASP A 272 42.35 6.42 -5.07
C ASP A 272 43.51 6.35 -4.06
N HIS A 273 44.73 6.54 -4.59
CA HIS A 273 45.92 6.93 -3.82
C HIS A 273 46.72 7.92 -4.66
N ALA A 274 46.32 9.19 -4.59
CA ALA A 274 47.07 10.31 -5.19
C ALA A 274 47.98 10.95 -4.14
N ALA A 275 49.29 10.84 -4.34
CA ALA A 275 50.31 11.64 -3.64
C ALA A 275 51.53 11.84 -4.57
N ALA A 276 52.16 13.00 -4.44
CA ALA A 276 53.35 13.52 -5.13
C ALA A 276 54.37 12.48 -5.64
N GLU A 277 55.10 12.69 -6.74
CA GLU A 277 56.01 13.84 -6.92
C GLU A 277 56.17 14.38 -8.36
N ASP A 278 56.68 15.60 -8.44
CA ASP A 278 57.08 16.30 -9.66
C ASP A 278 58.61 16.23 -9.85
N ARG A 279 59.07 15.78 -11.03
CA ARG A 279 60.36 16.15 -11.65
C ARG A 279 60.48 15.70 -13.12
N THR A 280 60.37 16.69 -14.01
CA THR A 280 61.33 16.99 -15.10
C THR A 280 62.00 15.88 -15.94
N ALA A 281 61.90 16.09 -17.27
CA ALA A 281 62.96 15.94 -18.30
C ALA A 281 63.12 14.65 -19.15
N GLN A 282 62.57 14.75 -20.36
CA GLN A 282 63.15 14.37 -21.68
C GLN A 282 63.30 12.88 -22.10
N PRO A 283 63.11 12.56 -23.40
CA PRO A 283 63.25 11.20 -23.96
C PRO A 283 64.52 10.98 -24.79
N ALA A 284 65.05 9.75 -24.81
CA ALA A 284 66.00 9.30 -25.84
C ALA A 284 65.96 7.77 -26.09
N THR A 285 65.70 7.41 -27.36
CA THR A 285 66.29 6.31 -28.15
C THR A 285 66.26 4.83 -27.69
N ALA A 286 65.58 4.04 -28.54
CA ALA A 286 65.87 2.69 -29.05
C ALA A 286 67.38 2.31 -29.19
N PRO A 287 67.77 1.02 -29.35
CA PRO A 287 66.99 -0.12 -29.88
C PRO A 287 66.59 -1.22 -28.89
#